data_AF-A0AAN0LKX3-F1
#
_entry.id   AF-A0AAN0LKX3-F1
#
_cell.length_a   1.000
_cell.length_b   1.000
_cell.length_c   1.000
_cell.angle_alpha   90.00
_cell.angle_beta   90.00
_cell.angle_gamma   90.00
#
_symmetry.space_group_name_H-M   'P 1'
#
loop_
_entity.id
_entity.type
_entity.pdbx_description
1 polymer ?
#
loop_
_entity_poly.entity_id
_entity_poly.type
_entity_poly.pdbx_seq_one_letter_code
_entity_poly.pdbx_strand_id
1 'polypeptide(L)'
;MLISTGCGTSDSALMKSGHNESYIQGFHDGRHSGMQETGNDFEDYIKDEKRFNSDTDYKQGWLAGESEGKKLQDEATSIGKGLAGSYPQKTKSTSSDDVAKEALKGIDTSGLENLE
;
A
#
# COMPACT_ATOMS: atom_id res chain seq x y z
N MET A 1 6.49 18.36 -7.12
CA MET A 1 6.89 16.94 -7.11
C MET A 1 6.33 16.35 -5.83
N LEU A 2 5.10 15.81 -5.90
CA LEU A 2 4.44 15.18 -4.75
C LEU A 2 5.06 13.80 -4.59
N ILE A 3 5.92 13.65 -3.57
CA ILE A 3 6.42 12.34 -3.17
C ILE A 3 5.31 11.73 -2.31
N SER A 4 4.38 11.03 -2.94
CA SER A 4 3.41 10.21 -2.25
C SER A 4 4.14 9.04 -1.59
N THR A 5 4.71 9.27 -0.42
CA THR A 5 5.22 8.20 0.44
C THR A 5 4.02 7.42 0.93
N GLY A 6 3.65 6.38 0.19
CA GLY A 6 3.04 5.22 0.83
C GLY A 6 4.00 4.78 1.95
N CYS A 7 3.45 4.34 3.08
CA CYS A 7 4.21 3.82 4.23
C CYS A 7 4.92 2.48 3.92
N GLY A 8 5.46 2.34 2.71
CA GLY A 8 6.14 1.15 2.20
C GLY A 8 7.63 1.41 2.06
N THR A 9 8.40 0.32 2.02
CA THR A 9 9.84 0.39 1.82
C THR A 9 10.14 0.95 0.43
N SER A 10 10.96 2.01 0.39
CA SER A 10 11.35 2.67 -0.86
C SER A 10 12.60 2.03 -1.47
N ASP A 11 12.75 2.10 -2.79
CA ASP A 11 13.92 1.61 -3.54
C ASP A 11 15.23 2.17 -2.98
N SER A 12 15.26 3.46 -2.63
CA SER A 12 16.43 4.11 -2.04
C SER A 12 16.84 3.51 -0.69
N ALA A 13 15.87 3.03 0.12
CA ALA A 13 16.14 2.34 1.37
C ALA A 13 16.71 0.93 1.12
N LEU A 14 16.20 0.22 0.11
CA LEU A 14 16.72 -1.09 -0.29
C LEU A 14 18.15 -0.98 -0.86
N MET A 15 18.40 -0.02 -1.73
CA MET A 15 19.73 0.27 -2.27
C MET A 15 20.72 0.59 -1.16
N LYS A 16 20.33 1.46 -0.21
CA LYS A 16 21.17 1.82 0.94
C LYS A 16 21.46 0.64 1.86
N SER A 17 20.57 -0.36 1.88
CA SER A 17 20.75 -1.61 2.63
C SER A 17 21.61 -2.63 1.88
N GLY A 18 22.11 -2.29 0.69
CA GLY A 18 23.03 -3.13 -0.09
C GLY A 18 22.33 -4.07 -1.09
N HIS A 19 21.03 -3.90 -1.32
CA HIS A 19 20.32 -4.71 -2.31
C HIS A 19 20.59 -4.22 -3.75
N ASN A 20 20.75 -5.18 -4.67
CA ASN A 20 20.96 -4.88 -6.08
C ASN A 20 19.63 -4.63 -6.82
N GLU A 21 19.73 -4.20 -8.08
CA GLU A 21 18.55 -3.90 -8.90
C GLU A 21 17.62 -5.10 -9.09
N SER A 22 18.17 -6.32 -9.17
CA SER A 22 17.35 -7.53 -9.34
C SER A 22 16.47 -7.79 -8.13
N TYR A 23 17.04 -7.66 -6.92
CA TYR A 23 16.29 -7.71 -5.67
C TYR A 23 15.22 -6.62 -5.61
N ILE A 24 15.57 -5.38 -5.94
CA ILE A 24 14.64 -4.23 -5.86
C ILE A 24 13.45 -4.45 -6.80
N GLN A 25 13.72 -4.92 -8.02
CA GLN A 25 12.65 -5.24 -8.97
C GLN A 25 11.78 -6.39 -8.47
N GLY A 26 12.39 -7.46 -7.96
CA GLY A 26 11.64 -8.55 -7.33
C GLY A 26 10.76 -8.03 -6.19
N PHE A 27 11.30 -7.17 -5.32
CA PHE A 27 10.58 -6.57 -4.21
C PHE A 27 9.36 -5.77 -4.66
N HIS A 28 9.51 -4.97 -5.71
CA HIS A 28 8.41 -4.22 -6.28
C HIS A 28 7.29 -5.14 -6.80
N ASP A 29 7.64 -6.14 -7.61
CA ASP A 29 6.71 -7.12 -8.18
C ASP A 29 5.99 -7.93 -7.08
N GLY A 30 6.74 -8.34 -6.05
CA GLY A 30 6.22 -9.02 -4.87
C GLY A 30 5.22 -8.17 -4.11
N ARG A 31 5.53 -6.89 -3.86
CA ARG A 31 4.66 -5.98 -3.09
C ARG A 31 3.27 -5.80 -3.73
N HIS A 32 3.20 -5.66 -5.06
CA HIS A 32 1.93 -5.59 -5.79
C HIS A 32 1.15 -6.91 -5.64
N SER A 33 1.85 -8.02 -5.84
CA SER A 33 1.28 -9.37 -5.74
C SER A 33 0.69 -9.68 -4.35
N GLY A 34 1.38 -9.27 -3.28
CA GLY A 34 0.92 -9.48 -1.91
C GLY A 34 -0.35 -8.70 -1.57
N MET A 35 -0.51 -7.50 -2.13
CA MET A 35 -1.73 -6.71 -1.97
C MET A 35 -2.91 -7.35 -2.69
N GLN A 36 -2.71 -7.82 -3.94
CA GLN A 36 -3.77 -8.53 -4.68
C GLN A 36 -4.20 -9.82 -3.95
N GLU A 37 -3.26 -10.62 -3.44
CA GLU A 37 -3.57 -11.87 -2.71
C GLU A 37 -4.47 -11.61 -1.49
N THR A 38 -4.35 -10.44 -0.87
CA THR A 38 -5.15 -10.02 0.29
C THR A 38 -6.50 -9.40 -0.13
N GLY A 39 -6.87 -9.52 -1.41
CA GLY A 39 -8.17 -9.11 -1.96
C GLY A 39 -8.22 -7.67 -2.48
N ASN A 40 -7.07 -7.05 -2.75
CA ASN A 40 -7.04 -5.76 -3.42
C ASN A 40 -7.17 -5.93 -4.94
N ASP A 41 -8.38 -5.78 -5.48
CA ASP A 41 -8.68 -5.90 -6.92
C ASP A 41 -8.04 -4.79 -7.78
N PHE A 42 -7.42 -3.77 -7.19
CA PHE A 42 -6.77 -2.67 -7.91
C PHE A 42 -5.32 -2.95 -8.30
N GLU A 43 -4.71 -4.00 -7.73
CA GLU A 43 -3.31 -4.35 -7.96
C GLU A 43 -3.23 -5.61 -8.83
N ASP A 44 -2.20 -5.70 -9.67
CA ASP A 44 -1.94 -6.89 -10.48
C ASP A 44 -0.98 -7.84 -9.75
N TYR A 45 -1.24 -9.15 -9.86
CA TYR A 45 -0.23 -10.16 -9.50
C TYR A 45 0.87 -10.19 -10.55
N ILE A 46 2.08 -9.89 -10.11
CA ILE A 46 3.27 -9.76 -10.97
C ILE A 46 4.34 -10.71 -10.45
N LYS A 47 4.63 -11.78 -11.19
CA LYS A 47 5.75 -12.69 -10.93
C LYS A 47 6.40 -13.09 -12.24
N ASP A 48 7.63 -12.65 -12.48
CA ASP A 48 8.46 -13.18 -13.56
C ASP A 48 8.92 -14.58 -13.16
N GLU A 49 8.19 -15.61 -13.58
CA GLU A 49 8.48 -17.00 -13.21
C GLU A 49 9.87 -17.46 -13.64
N LYS A 50 10.38 -16.95 -14.76
CA LYS A 50 11.72 -17.32 -15.22
C LYS A 50 12.74 -16.80 -14.23
N ARG A 51 12.69 -15.50 -13.91
CA ARG A 51 13.60 -14.88 -12.94
C ARG A 51 13.41 -15.40 -11.54
N PHE A 52 12.17 -15.65 -11.11
CA PHE A 52 11.88 -16.23 -9.81
C PHE A 52 12.57 -17.59 -9.61
N ASN A 53 12.72 -18.36 -10.68
CA ASN A 53 13.37 -19.67 -10.62
C ASN A 53 14.89 -19.62 -10.89
N SER A 54 15.38 -18.66 -11.67
CA SER A 54 16.81 -18.62 -12.09
C SER A 54 17.65 -17.54 -11.40
N ASP A 55 17.03 -16.50 -10.87
CA ASP A 55 17.69 -15.34 -10.26
C ASP A 55 17.37 -15.31 -8.75
N THR A 56 18.39 -15.60 -7.94
CA THR A 56 18.23 -15.68 -6.49
C THR A 56 17.89 -14.34 -5.89
N ASP A 57 18.48 -13.24 -6.37
CA ASP A 57 18.24 -11.91 -5.83
C ASP A 57 16.82 -11.45 -6.13
N TYR A 58 16.36 -11.64 -7.38
CA TYR A 58 14.97 -11.39 -7.76
C TYR A 58 14.00 -12.18 -6.89
N LYS A 59 14.26 -13.48 -6.70
CA LYS A 59 13.41 -14.35 -5.87
C LYS A 59 13.34 -13.86 -4.42
N GLN A 60 14.47 -13.52 -3.81
CA GLN A 60 14.50 -13.03 -2.43
C GLN A 60 13.76 -11.69 -2.32
N GLY A 61 13.99 -10.79 -3.28
CA GLY A 61 13.24 -9.54 -3.39
C GLY A 61 11.74 -9.80 -3.45
N TRP A 62 11.31 -10.67 -4.36
CA TRP A 62 9.90 -11.01 -4.57
C TRP A 62 9.21 -11.53 -3.30
N LEU A 63 9.86 -12.46 -2.59
CA LEU A 63 9.32 -12.98 -1.33
C LEU A 63 9.23 -11.90 -0.23
N ALA A 64 10.25 -11.04 -0.12
CA ALA A 64 10.23 -9.94 0.84
C ALA A 64 9.14 -8.91 0.50
N GLY A 65 9.00 -8.58 -0.78
CA GLY A 65 7.96 -7.70 -1.29
C GLY A 65 6.55 -8.23 -1.04
N GLU A 66 6.30 -9.51 -1.34
CA GLU A 66 4.99 -10.15 -1.13
C GLU A 66 4.57 -10.07 0.35
N SER A 67 5.49 -10.35 1.26
CA SER A 67 5.24 -10.20 2.70
C SER A 67 4.94 -8.75 3.10
N GLU A 68 5.61 -7.76 2.51
CA GLU A 68 5.32 -6.36 2.78
C GLU A 68 3.95 -5.94 2.23
N GLY A 69 3.62 -6.34 1.00
CA GLY A 69 2.32 -6.05 0.39
C GLY A 69 1.15 -6.56 1.22
N LYS A 70 1.25 -7.80 1.72
CA LYS A 70 0.26 -8.39 2.64
C LYS A 70 0.11 -7.57 3.92
N LYS A 71 1.24 -7.21 4.55
CA LYS A 71 1.25 -6.38 5.76
C LYS A 71 0.62 -5.01 5.54
N LEU A 72 0.93 -4.35 4.43
CA LEU A 72 0.37 -3.04 4.09
C LEU A 72 -1.15 -3.13 3.88
N GLN A 73 -1.63 -4.18 3.20
CA GLN A 73 -3.07 -4.40 3.01
C GLN A 73 -3.76 -4.71 4.35
N ASP A 74 -3.15 -5.50 5.22
CA ASP A 74 -3.68 -5.79 6.56
C ASP A 74 -3.77 -4.53 7.42
N GLU A 75 -2.74 -3.68 7.41
CA GLU A 75 -2.72 -2.41 8.12
C GLU A 75 -3.80 -1.46 7.60
N ALA A 76 -3.91 -1.32 6.27
CA ALA A 76 -4.94 -0.51 5.63
C ALA A 76 -6.35 -1.03 5.96
N THR A 77 -6.54 -2.35 5.96
CA THR A 77 -7.81 -2.99 6.30
C THR A 77 -8.15 -2.79 7.77
N SER A 78 -7.17 -2.88 8.67
CA SER A 78 -7.36 -2.66 10.11
C SER A 78 -7.74 -1.21 10.42
N ILE A 79 -7.07 -0.24 9.78
CA ILE A 79 -7.42 1.18 9.89
C ILE A 79 -8.82 1.42 9.31
N GLY A 80 -9.10 0.90 8.12
CA GLY A 80 -10.41 1.00 7.48
C GLY A 80 -11.54 0.41 8.32
N LYS A 81 -11.32 -0.75 8.96
CA LYS A 81 -12.27 -1.36 9.91
C LYS A 81 -12.39 -0.56 11.22
N GLY A 82 -11.31 0.02 11.74
CA GLY A 82 -11.34 0.86 12.94
C GLY A 82 -12.15 2.15 12.71
N LEU A 83 -12.02 2.74 11.52
CA LEU A 83 -12.83 3.88 11.09
C LEU A 83 -14.28 3.47 10.79
N ALA A 84 -14.50 2.38 10.05
CA ALA A 84 -15.84 1.87 9.72
C ALA A 84 -16.60 1.28 10.92
N GLY A 85 -15.91 0.82 11.97
CA GLY A 85 -16.53 0.37 13.23
C GLY A 85 -16.93 1.51 14.16
N SER A 86 -16.34 2.70 13.97
CA SER A 86 -16.69 3.92 14.70
C SER A 86 -17.80 4.73 13.99
N TYR A 87 -18.05 4.45 12.71
CA TYR A 87 -19.14 5.02 11.93
C TYR A 87 -20.27 3.99 11.75
N PRO A 88 -21.53 4.28 12.14
CA PRO A 88 -22.61 3.34 11.95
C PRO A 88 -22.79 3.04 10.45
N GLN A 89 -22.52 1.80 10.06
CA GLN A 89 -22.71 1.26 8.72
C GLN A 89 -24.19 1.36 8.32
N LYS A 90 -24.59 2.50 7.74
CA LYS A 90 -25.86 2.61 7.04
C LYS A 90 -25.72 1.94 5.68
N THR A 91 -26.32 0.76 5.59
CA THR A 91 -26.75 0.18 4.32
C THR A 91 -27.56 1.22 3.54
N LYS A 92 -27.33 1.25 2.22
CA LYS A 92 -28.17 1.82 1.15
C LYS A 92 -27.55 3.00 0.39
N SER A 93 -27.01 2.65 -0.79
CA SER A 93 -27.01 3.41 -2.03
C SER A 93 -27.30 4.91 -1.87
N THR A 94 -26.27 5.68 -1.51
CA THR A 94 -26.28 7.14 -1.56
C THR A 94 -24.92 7.57 -2.07
N SER A 95 -24.92 8.42 -3.09
CA SER A 95 -23.77 8.92 -3.85
C SER A 95 -22.56 9.23 -2.94
N SER A 96 -21.41 8.69 -3.31
CA SER A 96 -20.13 8.81 -2.58
C SER A 96 -19.71 10.27 -2.33
N ASP A 97 -20.26 11.22 -3.09
CA ASP A 97 -19.96 12.66 -3.01
C ASP A 97 -20.41 13.31 -1.69
N ASP A 98 -21.52 12.85 -1.10
CA ASP A 98 -22.03 13.43 0.16
C ASP A 98 -21.25 12.91 1.38
N VAL A 99 -20.80 11.67 1.34
CA VAL A 99 -20.04 11.02 2.42
C VAL A 99 -18.64 11.64 2.54
N ALA A 100 -18.02 11.96 1.41
CA ALA A 100 -16.73 12.67 1.38
C ALA A 100 -16.83 14.08 1.97
N LYS A 101 -17.92 14.82 1.69
CA LYS A 101 -18.14 16.17 2.24
C LYS A 101 -18.36 16.19 3.74
N GLU A 102 -19.02 15.18 4.31
CA GLU A 102 -19.24 15.10 5.76
C GLU A 102 -17.97 14.69 6.52
N ALA A 103 -17.15 13.80 5.97
CA ALA A 103 -15.86 13.42 6.58
C ALA A 103 -14.89 14.61 6.65
N LEU A 104 -14.92 15.51 5.65
CA LEU A 104 -14.09 16.71 5.60
C LEU A 104 -14.58 17.84 6.52
N LYS A 105 -15.86 17.85 6.92
CA LYS A 105 -16.41 18.87 7.83
C LYS A 105 -15.99 18.68 9.29
N GLY A 106 -15.63 17.46 9.69
CA GLY A 106 -15.21 17.14 11.05
C GLY A 106 -13.70 17.26 11.30
N ILE A 107 -12.91 17.47 10.23
CA ILE A 107 -11.48 17.72 10.33
C ILE A 107 -11.29 19.21 10.55
N ASP A 108 -10.91 19.57 11.77
CA ASP A 108 -10.55 20.92 12.18
C ASP A 108 -9.25 21.31 11.44
N THR A 109 -9.39 21.95 10.29
CA THR A 109 -8.26 22.40 9.46
C THR A 109 -7.54 23.62 10.05
N SER A 110 -7.99 24.15 11.19
CA SER A 110 -7.38 25.32 11.83
C SER A 110 -5.96 25.05 12.35
N GLY A 111 -5.55 23.78 12.42
CA GLY A 111 -4.15 23.40 12.70
C GLY A 111 -3.19 23.60 11.51
N LEU A 112 -3.69 23.81 10.28
CA LEU A 112 -2.89 23.91 9.06
C LEU A 112 -2.68 25.37 8.60
N GLU A 113 -3.06 26.36 9.40
CA GLU A 113 -2.89 27.79 9.10
C GLU A 113 -1.55 28.38 9.61
N ASN A 114 -0.68 27.58 10.24
CA ASN A 114 0.60 28.04 10.80
C ASN A 114 1.84 27.32 10.24
N LEU A 115 1.82 26.96 8.96
CA LEU A 115 3.05 26.60 8.24
C LEU A 115 3.30 27.64 7.13
N GLU A 116 3.90 28.76 7.54
CA GLU A 116 4.62 29.68 6.65
C GLU A 116 5.88 29.01 6.05
#